data_AF-A0A1Z8QD01-F1
#
_entry.id   AF-A0A1Z8QD01-F1
#
_cell.length_a   1.000
_cell.length_b   1.000
_cell.length_c   1.000
_cell.angle_alpha   90.00
_cell.angle_beta   90.00
_cell.angle_gamma   90.00
#
_symmetry.space_group_name_H-M   'P 1'
#
loop_
_entity.id
_entity.type
_entity.pdbx_description
1 polymer ?
#
loop_
_entity_poly.entity_id
_entity_poly.type
_entity_poly.pdbx_seq_one_letter_code
_entity_poly.pdbx_strand_id
1 'polypeptide(L)'
;MSALEFQILKNILEIIIPKDNINSMPSAADVNIIEFIKRNDKKLMTILISFVKEINLICQKQFNKNFSNIGFQKKMDIMEEYKIKFQNDYNQIIRLILYCYYSDKDVLGKLNLKNDPPFPDGNKLKKGDLSLLKPVLEKKISFRS
;
A
#
# COMPACT_ATOMS: atom_id res chain seq x y z
N MET A 1 3.59 12.72 16.75
CA MET A 1 2.24 12.15 16.68
C MET A 1 1.76 11.88 18.09
N SER A 2 0.56 12.34 18.46
CA SER A 2 -0.05 12.09 19.77
C SER A 2 -0.64 10.68 19.87
N ALA A 3 -1.00 10.23 21.08
CA ALA A 3 -1.64 8.93 21.28
C ALA A 3 -2.98 8.81 20.53
N LEU A 4 -3.77 9.89 20.52
CA LEU A 4 -5.02 9.95 19.77
C LEU A 4 -4.79 9.87 18.26
N GLU A 5 -3.85 10.64 17.72
CA GLU A 5 -3.50 10.60 16.29
C GLU A 5 -3.05 9.20 15.88
N PHE A 6 -2.28 8.51 16.73
CA PHE A 6 -1.87 7.14 16.47
C PHE A 6 -3.04 6.15 16.46
N GLN A 7 -4.01 6.30 17.37
CA GLN A 7 -5.21 5.48 17.37
C GLN A 7 -6.06 5.70 16.12
N ILE A 8 -6.19 6.95 15.66
CA ILE A 8 -6.89 7.31 14.43
C ILE A 8 -6.18 6.70 13.23
N LEU A 9 -4.85 6.82 13.17
CA LEU A 9 -4.03 6.20 12.12
C LEU A 9 -4.29 4.69 12.05
N LYS A 10 -4.26 3.97 13.18
CA LYS A 10 -4.58 2.54 13.21
C LYS A 10 -5.95 2.22 12.63
N ASN A 11 -6.98 3.01 12.97
CA ASN A 11 -8.33 2.82 12.45
C ASN A 11 -8.38 3.04 10.92
N ILE A 12 -7.64 4.02 10.42
CA ILE A 12 -7.56 4.29 8.97
C ILE A 12 -6.83 3.14 8.25
N LEU A 13 -5.72 2.65 8.81
CA LEU A 13 -4.96 1.54 8.23
C LEU A 13 -5.81 0.26 8.14
N GLU A 14 -6.57 -0.06 9.19
CA GLU A 14 -7.54 -1.18 9.19
C GLU A 14 -8.62 -1.04 8.12
N ILE A 15 -9.06 0.19 7.82
CA ILE A 15 -10.05 0.44 6.76
C ILE A 15 -9.43 0.20 5.37
N ILE A 16 -8.17 0.60 5.17
CA ILE A 16 -7.51 0.56 3.86
C ILE A 16 -7.08 -0.87 3.50
N ILE A 17 -6.43 -1.58 4.43
CA ILE A 17 -6.08 -2.99 4.28
C ILE A 17 -6.48 -3.70 5.57
N PRO A 18 -7.69 -4.26 5.63
CA PRO A 18 -8.13 -4.99 6.81
C PRO A 18 -7.37 -6.31 6.95
N LYS A 19 -7.36 -6.84 8.17
CA LYS A 19 -6.88 -8.20 8.42
C LYS A 19 -7.72 -9.23 7.65
N ASP A 20 -7.06 -10.17 6.99
CA ASP A 20 -7.70 -11.32 6.34
C ASP A 20 -7.38 -12.60 7.10
N ASN A 21 -8.37 -13.12 7.82
CA ASN A 21 -8.20 -14.34 8.62
C ASN A 21 -8.17 -15.61 7.77
N ILE A 22 -8.73 -15.61 6.55
CA ILE A 22 -8.77 -16.79 5.68
C ILE A 22 -7.36 -17.05 5.13
N ASN A 23 -6.73 -16.01 4.58
CA ASN A 23 -5.38 -16.10 4.03
C ASN A 23 -4.29 -15.78 5.06
N SER A 24 -4.67 -15.60 6.32
CA SER A 24 -3.77 -15.21 7.42
C SER A 24 -2.97 -13.93 7.14
N MET A 25 -3.49 -13.01 6.31
CA MET A 25 -2.82 -11.75 6.00
C MET A 25 -3.01 -10.73 7.13
N PRO A 26 -1.95 -10.01 7.53
CA PRO A 26 -2.06 -8.98 8.56
C PRO A 26 -2.83 -7.76 8.05
N SER A 27 -3.32 -6.93 8.96
CA SER A 27 -3.82 -5.60 8.61
C SER A 27 -2.67 -4.65 8.26
N ALA A 28 -2.94 -3.57 7.52
CA ALA A 28 -1.99 -2.47 7.44
C ALA A 28 -1.68 -1.83 8.80
N ALA A 29 -2.56 -1.98 9.79
CA ALA A 29 -2.31 -1.50 11.16
C ALA A 29 -1.28 -2.35 11.93
N ASP A 30 -1.02 -3.57 11.47
CA ASP A 30 -0.04 -4.48 12.05
C ASP A 30 1.39 -4.20 11.51
N VAL A 31 1.51 -3.49 10.39
CA VAL A 31 2.80 -3.12 9.77
C VAL A 31 3.29 -1.77 10.31
N ASN A 32 4.61 -1.64 10.53
CA ASN A 32 5.19 -0.44 11.15
C ASN A 32 5.43 0.70 10.15
N ILE A 33 4.36 1.37 9.74
CA ILE A 33 4.40 2.50 8.79
C ILE A 33 5.24 3.69 9.28
N ILE A 34 5.26 3.93 10.59
CA ILE A 34 6.04 5.03 11.17
C ILE A 34 7.53 4.77 10.96
N GLU A 35 7.98 3.54 11.21
CA GLU A 35 9.37 3.15 10.99
C GLU A 35 9.73 3.14 9.51
N PHE A 36 8.82 2.66 8.65
CA PHE A 36 9.01 2.73 7.20
C PHE A 36 9.24 4.16 6.71
N ILE A 37 8.39 5.11 7.13
CA ILE A 37 8.52 6.51 6.74
C ILE A 37 9.85 7.11 7.24
N LYS A 38 10.23 6.83 8.50
CA LYS A 38 11.49 7.34 9.08
C LYS A 38 12.72 6.93 8.28
N ARG A 39 12.72 5.75 7.67
CA ARG A 39 13.83 5.21 6.86
C ARG A 39 13.88 5.78 5.44
N ASN A 40 12.75 6.17 4.88
CA ASN A 40 12.64 6.55 3.47
C ASN A 40 12.65 8.07 3.28
N ASP A 41 11.70 8.80 3.87
CA ASP A 41 11.59 10.26 3.72
C ASP A 41 10.82 10.89 4.88
N LYS A 42 11.50 11.76 5.63
CA LYS A 42 10.91 12.48 6.77
C LYS A 42 9.77 13.44 6.35
N LYS A 43 9.76 13.96 5.13
CA LYS A 43 8.69 14.85 4.65
C LYS A 43 7.35 14.15 4.60
N LEU A 44 7.34 12.84 4.32
CA LEU A 44 6.12 12.02 4.32
C LEU A 44 5.47 11.93 5.71
N MET A 45 6.25 12.06 6.79
CA MET A 45 5.72 12.08 8.15
C MET A 45 4.79 13.28 8.36
N THR A 46 5.17 14.46 7.83
CA THR A 46 4.34 15.66 7.92
C THR A 46 3.03 15.47 7.17
N ILE A 47 3.07 14.88 5.98
CA ILE A 47 1.87 14.60 5.17
C ILE A 47 0.95 13.62 5.92
N LEU A 48 1.50 12.55 6.50
CA LEU A 48 0.73 11.58 7.27
C LEU A 48 0.05 12.21 8.50
N ILE A 49 0.77 13.07 9.23
CA ILE A 49 0.20 13.78 10.39
C ILE A 49 -0.91 14.73 9.95
N SER A 50 -0.70 15.51 8.89
CA SER A 50 -1.72 16.42 8.33
C SER A 50 -2.96 15.65 7.89
N PHE A 51 -2.78 14.53 7.19
CA PHE A 51 -3.85 13.63 6.78
C PHE A 51 -4.70 13.13 7.96
N VAL A 52 -4.05 12.61 9.01
CA VAL A 52 -4.74 12.12 10.23
C VAL A 52 -5.49 13.25 10.94
N LYS A 53 -4.88 14.43 11.04
CA LYS A 53 -5.50 15.61 11.66
C LYS A 53 -6.73 16.08 10.91
N GLU A 54 -6.63 16.16 9.58
CA GLU A 54 -7.70 16.67 8.74
C GLU A 54 -8.91 15.72 8.76
N ILE A 55 -8.69 14.40 8.70
CA ILE A 55 -9.76 13.39 8.89
C ILE A 55 -10.45 13.59 10.24
N ASN A 56 -9.68 13.75 11.32
CA ASN A 56 -10.28 13.95 12.64
C ASN A 56 -11.05 15.26 12.72
N LEU A 57 -10.56 16.32 12.07
CA LEU A 57 -11.21 17.62 12.02
C LEU A 57 -12.56 17.56 11.29
N ILE A 58 -12.64 16.87 10.14
CA ILE A 58 -13.91 16.65 9.42
C ILE A 58 -14.89 15.91 10.33
N CYS A 59 -14.44 14.84 10.99
CA CYS A 59 -15.26 14.06 11.91
C CYS A 59 -15.77 14.90 13.11
N GLN A 60 -14.90 15.72 13.71
CA GLN A 60 -15.28 16.59 14.83
C GLN A 60 -16.30 17.65 14.39
N LYS A 61 -16.15 18.24 13.20
CA LYS A 61 -17.10 19.23 12.66
C LYS A 61 -18.49 18.63 12.41
N GLN A 62 -18.56 17.39 11.94
CA GLN A 62 -19.84 16.77 11.58
C GLN A 62 -20.54 16.07 12.74
N PHE A 63 -19.78 15.43 13.63
CA PHE A 63 -20.34 14.53 14.64
C PHE A 63 -19.99 14.92 16.08
N ASN A 64 -19.20 15.98 16.29
CA ASN A 64 -18.66 16.37 17.58
C ASN A 64 -17.98 15.21 18.33
N LYS A 65 -17.32 14.32 17.57
CA LYS A 65 -16.63 13.13 18.05
C LYS A 65 -15.31 12.96 17.30
N ASN A 66 -14.36 12.27 17.93
CA ASN A 66 -13.12 11.86 17.26
C ASN A 66 -13.39 10.71 16.28
N PHE A 67 -12.56 10.61 15.25
CA PHE A 67 -12.68 9.58 14.21
C PHE A 67 -12.68 8.15 14.78
N SER A 68 -11.87 7.87 15.80
CA SER A 68 -11.85 6.55 16.45
C SER A 68 -13.18 6.16 17.11
N ASN A 69 -14.02 7.14 17.47
CA ASN A 69 -15.23 6.98 18.29
C ASN A 69 -16.54 7.01 17.48
N ILE A 70 -16.45 6.95 16.15
CA ILE A 70 -17.60 6.84 15.25
C ILE A 70 -17.71 5.43 14.64
N GLY A 71 -18.92 5.07 14.20
CA GLY A 71 -19.18 3.76 13.58
C GLY A 71 -18.53 3.60 12.22
N PHE A 72 -18.36 2.34 11.78
CA PHE A 72 -17.65 1.99 10.54
C PHE A 72 -18.20 2.72 9.30
N GLN A 73 -19.52 2.73 9.10
CA GLN A 73 -20.12 3.42 7.95
C GLN A 73 -19.75 4.90 7.91
N LYS A 74 -19.86 5.60 9.04
CA LYS A 74 -19.47 7.02 9.14
C LYS A 74 -17.98 7.23 8.88
N LYS A 75 -17.13 6.28 9.28
CA LYS A 75 -15.69 6.33 8.96
C LYS A 75 -15.47 6.25 7.45
N MET A 76 -16.19 5.36 6.76
CA MET A 76 -16.14 5.25 5.29
C MET A 76 -16.59 6.54 4.60
N ASP A 77 -17.70 7.13 5.06
CA ASP A 77 -18.24 8.37 4.51
C ASP A 77 -17.22 9.53 4.63
N ILE A 78 -16.58 9.66 5.80
CA ILE A 78 -15.52 10.66 6.03
C ILE A 78 -14.29 10.41 5.15
N MET A 79 -13.90 9.15 4.95
CA MET A 79 -12.77 8.80 4.10
C MET A 79 -13.03 9.13 2.62
N GLU A 80 -14.25 8.89 2.13
CA GLU A 80 -14.65 9.27 0.76
C GLU A 80 -14.75 10.79 0.60
N GLU A 81 -15.28 11.52 1.58
CA GLU A 81 -15.28 12.98 1.55
C GLU A 81 -13.85 13.54 1.50
N TYR A 82 -12.96 13.02 2.34
CA TYR A 82 -11.56 13.44 2.35
C TYR A 82 -10.91 13.19 0.98
N LYS A 83 -11.13 12.01 0.39
CA LYS A 83 -10.63 11.64 -0.94
C LYS A 83 -11.12 12.57 -2.03
N ILE A 84 -12.40 12.98 -2.02
CA ILE A 84 -12.96 13.92 -3.00
C ILE A 84 -12.31 15.31 -2.84
N LYS A 85 -12.15 15.77 -1.60
CA LYS A 85 -11.66 17.12 -1.31
C LYS A 85 -10.14 17.28 -1.46
N PHE A 86 -9.38 16.23 -1.15
CA PHE A 86 -7.91 16.22 -1.07
C PHE A 86 -7.31 15.07 -1.88
N GLN A 87 -7.74 14.92 -3.14
CA GLN A 87 -7.43 13.76 -3.97
C GLN A 87 -5.92 13.47 -4.11
N ASN A 88 -5.09 14.50 -4.28
CA ASN A 88 -3.65 14.32 -4.44
C ASN A 88 -2.98 13.78 -3.17
N ASP A 89 -3.30 14.37 -2.02
CA ASP A 89 -2.80 13.95 -0.70
C ASP A 89 -3.27 12.53 -0.40
N TYR A 90 -4.55 12.23 -0.67
CA TYR A 90 -5.10 10.89 -0.53
C TYR A 90 -4.33 9.88 -1.36
N ASN A 91 -4.12 10.13 -2.66
CA ASN A 91 -3.39 9.22 -3.55
C ASN A 91 -1.93 9.03 -3.13
N GLN A 92 -1.27 10.06 -2.58
CA GLN A 92 0.08 9.95 -2.07
C GLN A 92 0.13 9.07 -0.80
N ILE A 93 -0.81 9.27 0.13
CA ILE A 93 -0.90 8.48 1.36
C ILE A 93 -1.27 7.03 1.07
N ILE A 94 -2.23 6.76 0.20
CA ILE A 94 -2.60 5.39 -0.18
C ILE A 94 -1.39 4.66 -0.79
N ARG A 95 -0.65 5.31 -1.71
CA ARG A 95 0.58 4.73 -2.27
C ARG A 95 1.61 4.42 -1.20
N LEU A 96 1.81 5.34 -0.25
CA LEU A 96 2.74 5.14 0.86
C LEU A 96 2.35 3.94 1.73
N ILE A 97 1.06 3.81 2.06
CA ILE A 97 0.54 2.69 2.86
C ILE A 97 0.74 1.37 2.11
N LEU A 98 0.41 1.33 0.81
CA LEU A 98 0.60 0.14 -0.02
C LEU A 98 2.09 -0.24 -0.13
N TYR A 99 2.97 0.72 -0.38
CA TYR A 99 4.41 0.45 -0.44
C TYR A 99 4.94 -0.09 0.88
N CYS A 100 4.54 0.51 2.00
CA CYS A 100 4.92 0.01 3.31
C CYS A 100 4.45 -1.42 3.54
N TYR A 101 3.17 -1.70 3.25
CA TYR A 101 2.56 -3.01 3.47
C TYR A 101 3.22 -4.10 2.63
N TYR A 102 3.36 -3.87 1.31
CA TYR A 102 3.95 -4.85 0.39
C TYR A 102 5.49 -4.87 0.41
N SER A 103 6.13 -4.04 1.24
CA SER A 103 7.57 -4.16 1.54
C SER A 103 7.84 -4.87 2.88
N ASP A 104 6.79 -5.16 3.65
CA ASP A 104 6.93 -5.85 4.92
C ASP A 104 7.32 -7.32 4.71
N LYS A 105 8.27 -7.80 5.52
CA LYS A 105 8.84 -9.14 5.38
C LYS A 105 7.81 -10.23 5.66
N ASP A 106 6.93 -10.03 6.63
CA ASP A 106 5.93 -11.02 7.01
C ASP A 106 4.81 -11.07 5.96
N VAL A 107 4.42 -9.91 5.43
CA VAL A 107 3.48 -9.82 4.29
C VAL A 107 4.05 -10.53 3.06
N LEU A 108 5.29 -10.23 2.68
CA LEU A 108 5.94 -10.85 1.52
C LEU A 108 6.10 -12.37 1.67
N GLY A 109 6.48 -12.82 2.87
CA GLY A 109 6.58 -14.25 3.18
C GLY A 109 5.24 -14.99 3.00
N LYS A 110 4.12 -14.38 3.39
CA LYS A 110 2.78 -14.95 3.23
C LYS A 110 2.29 -14.97 1.78
N LEU A 111 2.73 -14.02 0.95
CA LEU A 111 2.38 -13.98 -0.46
C LEU A 111 3.13 -15.03 -1.30
N ASN A 112 4.00 -15.84 -0.69
CA ASN A 112 4.93 -16.74 -1.39
C ASN A 112 5.78 -16.02 -2.46
N LEU A 113 5.91 -14.70 -2.33
CA LEU A 113 6.84 -13.89 -3.11
C LEU A 113 8.19 -14.03 -2.42
N LYS A 114 8.93 -15.08 -2.79
CA LYS A 114 10.33 -15.19 -2.40
C LYS A 114 11.05 -13.95 -2.91
N ASN A 115 11.63 -13.17 -2.01
CA ASN A 115 12.60 -12.11 -2.32
C ASN A 115 13.97 -12.69 -2.74
N ASP A 116 14.01 -13.95 -3.14
CA ASP A 116 15.23 -14.56 -3.64
C ASP A 116 15.43 -14.12 -5.10
N PRO A 117 16.68 -13.79 -5.50
CA PRO A 117 16.97 -13.58 -6.90
C PRO A 117 16.50 -14.82 -7.68
N PRO A 118 15.90 -14.64 -8.87
CA PRO A 118 15.40 -15.77 -9.65
C PRO A 118 16.51 -16.74 -10.08
N PHE A 119 17.78 -16.42 -9.85
CA PHE A 119 18.90 -17.31 -10.16
C PHE A 119 19.25 -18.20 -8.95
N PRO A 120 19.49 -19.51 -9.12
CA PRO A 120 19.67 -20.23 -10.40
C PRO A 120 18.39 -20.84 -11.01
N ASP A 121 17.30 -20.96 -10.25
CA ASP A 121 16.14 -21.78 -10.64
C ASP A 121 15.31 -21.20 -11.81
N GLY A 122 15.38 -19.88 -12.00
CA GLY A 122 14.62 -19.11 -12.98
C GLY A 122 13.11 -19.09 -12.72
N ASN A 123 12.38 -18.39 -13.60
CA ASN A 123 10.93 -18.58 -13.71
C ASN A 123 10.64 -19.78 -14.62
N LYS A 124 9.74 -20.68 -14.22
CA LYS A 124 9.24 -21.74 -15.12
C LYS A 124 8.32 -21.12 -16.17
N LEU A 125 8.87 -20.74 -17.30
CA LEU A 125 8.09 -20.31 -18.45
C LEU A 125 7.36 -21.52 -19.05
N LYS A 126 6.03 -21.42 -19.25
CA LYS A 126 5.34 -22.33 -20.17
C LYS A 126 6.03 -22.21 -21.52
N LYS A 127 6.35 -23.34 -22.17
CA LYS A 127 6.84 -23.32 -23.56
C LYS A 127 5.80 -22.59 -24.41
N GLY A 128 6.11 -21.36 -24.79
CA GLY A 128 5.30 -20.59 -25.73
C GLY A 128 5.37 -21.23 -27.12
N ASP A 129 4.34 -21.02 -27.93
CA ASP A 129 4.44 -21.36 -29.34
C ASP A 129 5.47 -20.42 -30.00
N LEU A 130 6.63 -20.99 -30.36
CA LEU A 130 7.74 -20.26 -30.97
C LEU A 130 7.59 -20.17 -32.50
N SER A 131 6.44 -20.58 -33.06
CA SER A 131 6.15 -20.47 -34.50
C SER A 131 6.35 -19.05 -35.04
N LEU A 132 6.05 -18.03 -34.23
CA LEU A 132 6.24 -16.60 -34.52
C LEU A 132 7.73 -16.19 -34.65
N LEU A 133 8.67 -16.96 -34.10
CA LEU A 133 10.11 -16.67 -34.16
C LEU A 133 10.78 -17.26 -35.40
N LYS A 134 10.10 -18.12 -36.17
CA LYS A 134 10.65 -18.73 -37.40
C LYS A 134 11.23 -17.69 -38.37
N PRO A 135 10.55 -16.58 -38.69
CA PRO A 135 11.08 -15.59 -39.63
C PRO A 135 12.36 -14.88 -39.14
N VAL A 136 12.58 -14.85 -37.81
CA VAL A 136 13.77 -14.22 -37.21
C VAL A 136 14.94 -15.20 -37.18
N LEU A 137 14.67 -16.48 -36.87
CA LEU A 137 15.68 -17.54 -36.89
C LEU A 137 16.19 -17.85 -38.30
N GLU A 138 15.32 -17.71 -39.31
CA GLU A 138 15.65 -17.95 -40.71
C GLU A 138 16.38 -16.76 -41.37
N LYS A 139 16.39 -15.59 -40.73
CA LYS A 139 17.21 -14.47 -41.20
C LYS A 139 18.69 -14.77 -40.89
N LYS A 140 19.51 -14.86 -41.95
CA LYS A 140 20.97 -14.82 -41.82
C LYS A 140 21.36 -13.59 -40.99
N ILE A 141 22.22 -13.80 -39.99
CA ILE A 141 22.79 -12.72 -39.19
C ILE A 141 23.57 -11.81 -40.15
N SER A 142 23.02 -10.62 -40.40
CA SER A 142 23.70 -9.55 -41.12
C SER A 142 24.41 -8.72 -40.07
N PHE A 143 25.73 -8.92 -39.96
CA PHE A 143 26.57 -7.97 -39.27
C PHE A 143 26.76 -6.78 -40.22
N ARG A 144 26.54 -5.55 -39.74
CA ARG A 144 27.01 -4.36 -40.46
C ARG A 144 28.54 -4.36 -40.36
N SER A 145 29.21 -4.72 -41.44
CA SER A 145 30.62 -4.40 -41.68
C SER A 145 30.75 -2.94 -42.09
#